data_AF-A0A7V3CVM4-F1
#
_entry.id   AF-A0A7V3CVM4-F1
#
_cell.length_a   1.000
_cell.length_b   1.000
_cell.length_c   1.000
_cell.angle_alpha   90.00
_cell.angle_beta   90.00
_cell.angle_gamma   90.00
#
_symmetry.space_group_name_H-M   'P 1'
#
loop_
_entity.id
_entity.type
_entity.pdbx_description
1 polymer ?
#
loop_
_entity_poly.entity_id
_entity_poly.type
_entity_poly.pdbx_seq_one_letter_code
_entity_poly.pdbx_strand_id
1 'polypeptide(L)'
;GLRTKILTSTSGEAVMHHRFFQYEYFKGPIGEKTNGVMISMDEGPATAYAIDSLQDRGKFFIDPGEVVYRGQIIGEHNKEMDIEVNIQRGKKLSNMRASGSDKAVKIVPAIKFSLEEALEYIQDDEMVEVTPKSIRLRKLYLDPNERKRYNLMKMNEED
;
A
#
# COMPACT_ATOMS: atom_id res chain seq x y z
N GLY A 1 -12.14 -12.16 -1.55
CA GLY A 1 -10.71 -12.41 -1.65
C GLY A 1 -10.18 -13.84 -1.79
N LEU A 2 -11.02 -14.86 -1.60
CA LEU A 2 -10.57 -16.24 -1.66
C LEU A 2 -10.07 -16.67 -3.06
N ARG A 3 -10.66 -16.12 -4.14
CA ARG A 3 -10.34 -16.44 -5.53
C ARG A 3 -8.86 -16.21 -5.84
N THR A 4 -8.33 -15.03 -5.52
CA THR A 4 -6.94 -14.65 -5.80
C THR A 4 -5.98 -15.58 -5.07
N LYS A 5 -6.21 -15.82 -3.77
CA LYS A 5 -5.37 -16.72 -2.96
C LYS A 5 -5.30 -18.12 -3.56
N ILE A 6 -6.44 -18.65 -4.01
CA ILE A 6 -6.49 -19.98 -4.63
C ILE A 6 -5.79 -20.01 -5.99
N LEU A 7 -5.99 -19.00 -6.84
CA LEU A 7 -5.29 -18.90 -8.12
C LEU A 7 -3.78 -18.84 -7.92
N THR A 8 -3.30 -18.04 -6.96
CA THR A 8 -1.88 -17.93 -6.62
C THR A 8 -1.33 -19.25 -6.06
N SER A 9 -2.03 -19.87 -5.10
CA SER A 9 -1.59 -21.15 -4.49
C SER A 9 -1.56 -22.31 -5.47
N THR A 10 -2.41 -22.28 -6.51
CA THR A 10 -2.48 -23.33 -7.53
C THR A 10 -1.74 -22.97 -8.81
N SER A 11 -0.99 -21.87 -8.81
CA SER A 11 -0.24 -21.40 -9.99
C SER A 11 -1.13 -21.30 -11.26
N GLY A 12 -2.40 -20.93 -11.08
CA GLY A 12 -3.37 -20.73 -12.15
C GLY A 12 -4.13 -21.98 -12.61
N GLU A 13 -3.92 -23.15 -12.00
CA GLU A 13 -4.61 -24.38 -12.42
C GLU A 13 -6.04 -24.50 -11.86
N ALA A 14 -6.33 -23.84 -10.72
CA ALA A 14 -7.66 -23.93 -10.11
C ALA A 14 -8.74 -23.20 -10.92
N VAL A 15 -9.85 -23.89 -11.12
CA VAL A 15 -11.08 -23.31 -11.66
C VAL A 15 -12.09 -23.13 -10.52
N MET A 16 -12.60 -21.92 -10.35
CA MET A 16 -13.55 -21.57 -9.29
C MET A 16 -14.76 -20.82 -9.84
N HIS A 17 -15.94 -21.25 -9.42
CA HIS A 17 -17.21 -20.58 -9.66
C HIS A 17 -17.98 -20.47 -8.35
N HIS A 18 -18.71 -19.37 -8.18
CA HIS A 18 -19.62 -19.21 -7.05
C HIS A 18 -20.91 -18.55 -7.54
N ARG A 19 -22.02 -18.89 -6.90
CA ARG A 19 -23.32 -18.23 -7.08
C ARG A 19 -23.91 -18.00 -5.71
N PHE A 20 -24.52 -16.84 -5.52
CA PHE A 20 -25.31 -16.58 -4.33
C PHE A 20 -26.39 -17.66 -4.15
N PHE A 21 -26.49 -18.21 -2.94
CA PHE A 21 -27.45 -19.27 -2.62
C PHE A 21 -28.58 -18.73 -1.74
N GLN A 22 -28.27 -18.29 -0.51
CA GLN A 22 -29.22 -17.70 0.42
C GLN A 22 -28.52 -16.83 1.47
N TYR A 23 -29.31 -16.05 2.21
CA TYR A 23 -28.88 -15.41 3.44
C TYR A 23 -28.95 -16.40 4.61
N GLU A 24 -28.03 -16.30 5.57
CA GLU A 24 -28.02 -17.08 6.81
C GLU A 24 -27.71 -16.19 8.02
N TYR A 25 -27.89 -16.76 9.23
CA TYR A 25 -27.42 -16.15 10.46
C TYR A 25 -25.93 -15.81 10.39
N PHE A 26 -25.56 -14.66 10.94
CA PHE A 26 -24.19 -14.18 11.02
C PHE A 26 -23.27 -15.21 11.69
N LYS A 27 -22.15 -15.54 11.04
CA LYS A 27 -21.20 -16.57 11.48
C LYS A 27 -19.93 -15.99 12.12
N GLY A 28 -19.93 -14.69 12.43
CA GLY A 28 -18.74 -13.97 12.92
C GLY A 28 -18.05 -13.14 11.84
N PRO A 29 -17.13 -12.25 12.25
CA PRO A 29 -16.39 -11.40 11.32
C PRO A 29 -15.41 -12.22 10.48
N ILE A 30 -15.22 -11.82 9.22
CA ILE A 30 -14.18 -12.38 8.36
C ILE A 30 -12.90 -11.61 8.66
N GLY A 31 -11.77 -12.32 8.84
CA GLY A 31 -10.50 -11.69 9.20
C GLY A 31 -10.06 -10.66 8.18
N GLU A 32 -9.82 -9.44 8.65
CA GLU A 32 -9.24 -8.35 7.86
C GLU A 32 -7.71 -8.45 7.83
N LYS A 33 -7.12 -7.66 6.95
CA LYS A 33 -5.68 -7.49 6.89
C LYS A 33 -5.17 -6.87 8.19
N THR A 34 -4.10 -7.43 8.73
CA THR A 34 -3.46 -6.93 9.97
C THR A 34 -2.44 -5.82 9.69
N ASN A 35 -1.83 -5.80 8.51
CA ASN A 35 -0.76 -4.85 8.15
C ASN A 35 -1.29 -3.47 7.75
N GLY A 36 -0.67 -2.42 8.26
CA GLY A 36 -0.90 -1.03 7.85
C GLY A 36 -0.30 -0.71 6.49
N VAL A 37 -0.45 0.55 6.09
CA VAL A 37 0.01 1.06 4.79
C VAL A 37 1.10 2.12 4.90
N MET A 38 1.94 2.20 3.87
CA MET A 38 2.90 3.27 3.69
C MET A 38 2.28 4.35 2.80
N ILE A 39 2.20 5.58 3.31
CA ILE A 39 1.50 6.69 2.67
C ILE A 39 2.49 7.78 2.25
N SER A 40 2.39 8.27 1.02
CA SER A 40 3.24 9.38 0.55
C SER A 40 2.90 10.68 1.27
N MET A 41 3.92 11.34 1.82
CA MET A 41 3.80 12.66 2.45
C MET A 41 3.65 13.79 1.44
N ASP A 42 4.39 13.71 0.33
CA ASP A 42 4.51 14.77 -0.67
C ASP A 42 4.16 14.26 -2.07
N GLU A 43 4.05 15.19 -3.02
CA GLU A 43 3.91 14.91 -4.43
C GLU A 43 5.27 14.95 -5.15
N GLY A 44 5.49 14.03 -6.08
CA GLY A 44 6.69 14.00 -6.92
C GLY A 44 7.14 12.60 -7.29
N PRO A 45 8.22 12.47 -8.08
CA PRO A 45 8.76 11.19 -8.49
C PRO A 45 9.41 10.45 -7.31
N ALA A 46 9.13 9.15 -7.19
CA ALA A 46 9.75 8.29 -6.19
C ALA A 46 11.23 8.04 -6.52
N THR A 47 12.13 8.28 -5.56
CA THR A 47 13.56 8.07 -5.79
C THR A 47 13.95 6.62 -5.45
N ALA A 48 14.83 6.05 -6.26
CA ALA A 48 15.41 4.72 -6.00
C ALA A 48 16.07 4.65 -4.62
N TYR A 49 16.72 5.74 -4.20
CA TYR A 49 17.36 5.86 -2.88
C TYR A 49 16.35 5.79 -1.73
N ALA A 50 15.21 6.48 -1.83
CA ALA A 50 14.20 6.46 -0.79
C ALA A 50 13.55 5.08 -0.69
N ILE A 51 13.20 4.46 -1.82
CA ILE A 51 12.64 3.10 -1.87
C ILE A 51 13.59 2.09 -1.22
N ASP A 52 14.87 2.10 -1.62
CA ASP A 52 15.90 1.20 -1.07
C ASP A 52 16.11 1.40 0.44
N SER A 53 16.00 2.63 0.93
CA SER A 53 16.13 2.93 2.37
C SER A 53 14.90 2.53 3.20
N LEU A 54 13.74 2.42 2.57
CA LEU A 54 12.46 2.17 3.24
C LEU A 54 11.94 0.75 3.03
N GLN A 55 12.53 -0.04 2.12
CA GLN A 55 12.10 -1.42 1.85
C GLN A 55 12.26 -2.36 3.06
N ASP A 56 13.14 -2.03 4.01
CA ASP A 56 13.23 -2.75 5.28
C ASP A 56 11.95 -2.60 6.14
N ARG A 57 11.12 -1.59 5.87
CA ARG A 57 9.87 -1.32 6.58
C ARG A 57 8.66 -1.97 5.90
N GLY A 58 8.78 -2.47 4.68
CA GLY A 58 7.60 -2.87 3.94
C GLY A 58 7.84 -3.21 2.48
N LYS A 59 6.75 -3.57 1.79
CA LYS A 59 6.77 -3.89 0.35
C LYS A 59 6.16 -2.73 -0.42
N PHE A 60 6.79 -2.31 -1.50
CA PHE A 60 6.32 -1.19 -2.31
C PHE A 60 5.38 -1.63 -3.43
N PHE A 61 4.46 -0.74 -3.80
CA PHE A 61 3.51 -0.89 -4.91
C PHE A 61 3.92 -0.07 -6.13
N ILE A 62 4.85 0.87 -5.93
CA ILE A 62 5.35 1.79 -6.94
C ILE A 62 6.78 1.43 -7.34
N ASP A 63 7.12 1.72 -8.58
CA ASP A 63 8.48 1.60 -9.07
C ASP A 63 9.27 2.91 -8.89
N PRO A 64 10.61 2.86 -8.86
CA PRO A 64 11.43 4.06 -8.92
C PRO A 64 11.09 4.92 -10.14
N GLY A 65 10.94 6.23 -9.93
CA GLY A 65 10.57 7.20 -10.97
C GLY A 65 9.06 7.38 -11.15
N GLU A 66 8.22 6.54 -10.56
CA GLU A 66 6.78 6.72 -10.59
C GLU A 66 6.37 7.99 -9.83
N VAL A 67 5.48 8.80 -10.43
CA VAL A 67 4.99 10.04 -9.83
C VAL A 67 3.88 9.69 -8.85
N VAL A 68 4.09 10.05 -7.59
CA VAL A 68 3.11 9.85 -6.52
C VAL A 68 2.59 11.18 -6.01
N TYR A 69 1.43 11.16 -5.35
CA TYR A 69 0.84 12.33 -4.71
C TYR A 69 0.62 12.12 -3.20
N ARG A 70 0.45 13.21 -2.47
CA ARG A 70 0.19 13.20 -1.02
C ARG A 70 -1.06 12.38 -0.68
N GLY A 71 -0.93 11.44 0.24
CA GLY A 71 -2.02 10.55 0.66
C GLY A 71 -2.25 9.33 -0.23
N GLN A 72 -1.47 9.18 -1.32
CA GLN A 72 -1.39 7.93 -2.07
C GLN A 72 -0.73 6.85 -1.21
N ILE A 73 -1.30 5.64 -1.23
CA ILE A 73 -0.70 4.45 -0.62
C ILE A 73 0.34 3.92 -1.60
N ILE A 74 1.59 3.86 -1.15
CA ILE A 74 2.75 3.49 -1.96
C ILE A 74 3.33 2.13 -1.59
N GLY A 75 2.82 1.50 -0.52
CA GLY A 75 3.24 0.17 -0.11
C GLY A 75 2.52 -0.35 1.12
N GLU A 76 2.85 -1.58 1.47
CA GLU A 76 2.41 -2.26 2.69
C GLU A 76 3.47 -2.13 3.77
N HIS A 77 3.07 -1.70 4.96
CA HIS A 77 3.94 -1.64 6.13
C HIS A 77 4.02 -3.02 6.81
N ASN A 78 5.20 -3.36 7.34
CA ASN A 78 5.41 -4.63 8.05
C ASN A 78 4.75 -4.70 9.44
N LYS A 79 4.20 -3.58 9.93
CA LYS A 79 3.42 -3.49 11.19
C LYS A 79 2.00 -3.04 10.90
N GLU A 80 1.15 -3.14 11.92
CA GLU A 80 -0.28 -2.83 11.84
C GLU A 80 -0.59 -1.34 11.66
N MET A 81 0.25 -0.46 12.21
CA MET A 81 0.03 0.98 12.12
C MET A 81 0.44 1.54 10.75
N ASP A 82 -0.35 2.44 10.21
CA ASP A 82 0.01 3.23 9.03
C ASP A 82 1.24 4.11 9.30
N ILE A 83 2.06 4.32 8.28
CA ILE A 83 3.21 5.20 8.34
C ILE A 83 3.23 6.16 7.15
N GLU A 84 3.43 7.44 7.45
CA GLU A 84 3.71 8.43 6.43
C GLU A 84 5.21 8.46 6.13
N VAL A 85 5.54 8.47 4.85
CA VAL A 85 6.92 8.46 4.37
C VAL A 85 7.13 9.45 3.24
N ASN A 86 8.31 10.06 3.22
CA ASN A 86 8.75 10.87 2.09
C ASN A 86 9.57 10.00 1.13
N ILE A 87 9.02 9.74 -0.05
CA ILE A 87 9.63 8.89 -1.08
C ILE A 87 10.41 9.69 -2.14
N GLN A 88 10.33 11.01 -2.06
CA GLN A 88 11.01 11.96 -2.93
C GLN A 88 12.43 12.30 -2.42
N ARG A 89 12.78 11.81 -1.22
CA ARG A 89 14.06 12.11 -0.58
C ARG A 89 15.24 11.67 -1.43
N GLY A 90 16.07 12.62 -1.82
CA GLY A 90 17.35 12.35 -2.49
C GLY A 90 18.46 11.94 -1.52
N LYS A 91 19.52 11.34 -2.09
CA LYS A 91 20.78 11.08 -1.37
C LYS A 91 21.43 12.43 -1.00
N LYS A 92 21.66 12.69 0.29
CA LYS A 92 22.32 13.93 0.73
C LYS A 92 23.80 13.85 0.38
N LEU A 93 24.27 14.70 -0.53
CA LEU A 93 25.66 14.72 -1.02
C LEU A 93 26.69 15.29 -0.02
N SER A 94 26.29 15.62 1.21
CA SER A 94 27.20 16.21 2.20
C SER A 94 28.08 15.14 2.84
N ASN A 95 29.35 15.09 2.43
CA ASN A 95 30.50 14.39 3.03
C ASN A 95 30.75 12.93 2.61
N MET A 96 30.80 12.66 1.30
CA MET A 96 31.37 11.41 0.77
C MET A 96 32.92 11.50 0.70
N ARG A 97 33.58 11.57 1.86
CA ARG A 97 35.03 11.32 2.03
C ARG A 97 35.26 9.98 2.73
N ALA A 98 34.58 8.93 2.27
CA ALA A 98 34.86 7.56 2.69
C ALA A 98 34.86 6.67 1.43
N SER A 99 36.07 6.34 1.01
CA SER A 99 36.46 5.17 0.22
C SER A 99 35.35 4.22 -0.25
N GLY A 100 35.11 4.20 -1.56
CA GLY A 100 35.01 2.93 -2.31
C GLY A 100 33.78 2.04 -2.15
N SER A 101 32.61 2.53 -1.75
CA SER A 101 31.38 1.73 -1.85
C SER A 101 30.15 2.55 -2.26
N ASP A 102 30.03 2.87 -3.54
CA ASP A 102 28.70 3.05 -4.13
C ASP A 102 28.03 1.66 -4.12
N LYS A 103 27.31 1.35 -3.04
CA LYS A 103 26.43 0.18 -3.03
C LYS A 103 25.41 0.38 -4.13
N ALA A 104 25.42 -0.52 -5.11
CA ALA A 104 24.35 -0.59 -6.11
C ALA A 104 23.03 -0.75 -5.36
N VAL A 105 22.09 0.15 -5.66
CA VAL A 105 20.74 0.15 -5.10
C VAL A 105 20.06 -1.17 -5.47
N LYS A 106 19.60 -1.95 -4.48
CA LYS A 106 18.95 -3.25 -4.72
C LYS A 106 17.51 -3.14 -4.29
N ILE A 107 16.64 -2.92 -5.27
CA ILE A 107 15.21 -2.68 -5.04
C ILE A 107 14.44 -3.97 -5.33
N VAL A 108 13.64 -4.40 -4.36
CA VAL A 108 12.66 -5.47 -4.58
C VAL A 108 11.60 -4.96 -5.57
N PRO A 109 11.22 -5.75 -6.60
CA PRO A 109 10.18 -5.36 -7.55
C PRO A 109 8.89 -4.94 -6.86
N ALA A 110 8.23 -3.92 -7.40
CA ALA A 110 6.97 -3.45 -6.89
C ALA A 110 5.86 -4.50 -7.05
N ILE A 111 5.00 -4.62 -6.03
CA ILE A 111 3.77 -5.42 -6.14
C ILE A 111 2.77 -4.65 -7.00
N LYS A 112 2.35 -5.25 -8.11
CA LYS A 112 1.32 -4.70 -8.99
C LYS A 112 0.01 -5.43 -8.76
N PHE A 113 -1.02 -4.67 -8.39
CA PHE A 113 -2.36 -5.19 -8.16
C PHE A 113 -3.18 -5.16 -9.46
N SER A 114 -3.93 -6.23 -9.68
CA SER A 114 -5.15 -6.17 -10.49
C SER A 114 -6.24 -5.36 -9.78
N LEU A 115 -7.31 -5.01 -10.50
CA LEU A 115 -8.42 -4.25 -9.91
C LEU A 115 -9.11 -5.05 -8.79
N GLU A 116 -9.30 -6.35 -9.01
CA GLU A 116 -9.93 -7.25 -8.04
C GLU A 116 -9.09 -7.38 -6.77
N GLU A 117 -7.77 -7.47 -6.91
CA GLU A 117 -6.87 -7.51 -5.75
C GLU A 117 -6.84 -6.18 -5.02
N ALA A 118 -6.87 -5.05 -5.74
CA ALA A 118 -6.93 -3.72 -5.13
C ALA A 118 -8.23 -3.53 -4.32
N LEU A 119 -9.37 -3.97 -4.86
CA LEU A 119 -10.66 -3.92 -4.18
C LEU A 119 -10.74 -4.86 -2.97
N GLU A 120 -10.01 -5.98 -3.00
CA GLU A 120 -9.87 -6.87 -1.85
C GLU A 120 -8.95 -6.29 -0.78
N TYR A 121 -7.95 -5.51 -1.19
CA TYR A 121 -6.89 -5.02 -0.31
C TYR A 121 -7.29 -3.82 0.53
N ILE A 122 -8.09 -2.89 -0.01
CA ILE A 122 -8.41 -1.62 0.66
C ILE A 122 -9.23 -1.81 1.94
N GLN A 123 -9.02 -0.91 2.90
CA GLN A 123 -9.84 -0.77 4.11
C GLN A 123 -10.91 0.34 3.97
N ASP A 124 -11.79 0.47 4.97
CA ASP A 124 -12.91 1.42 4.97
C ASP A 124 -12.50 2.89 4.79
N ASP A 125 -11.29 3.27 5.26
CA ASP A 125 -10.76 4.63 5.14
C ASP A 125 -9.86 4.81 3.89
N GLU A 126 -9.99 3.91 2.92
CA GLU A 126 -9.16 3.84 1.71
C GLU A 126 -10.02 3.77 0.44
N MET A 127 -9.40 4.10 -0.69
CA MET A 127 -10.05 4.11 -2.00
C MET A 127 -9.12 3.56 -3.08
N VAL A 128 -9.72 2.86 -4.04
CA VAL A 128 -9.06 2.50 -5.30
C VAL A 128 -9.35 3.59 -6.33
N GLU A 129 -8.32 4.30 -6.75
CA GLU A 129 -8.37 5.25 -7.86
C GLU A 129 -8.10 4.52 -9.18
N VAL A 130 -9.08 4.52 -10.07
CA VAL A 130 -8.99 3.81 -11.35
C VAL A 130 -9.00 4.82 -12.50
N THR A 131 -8.00 4.70 -13.38
CA THR A 131 -7.95 5.37 -14.68
C THR A 131 -7.71 4.33 -15.78
N PRO A 132 -7.94 4.65 -17.06
CA PRO A 132 -7.63 3.72 -18.15
C PRO A 132 -6.17 3.24 -18.21
N LYS A 133 -5.25 3.96 -17.57
CA LYS A 133 -3.82 3.66 -17.60
C LYS A 133 -3.25 3.19 -16.25
N SER A 134 -3.99 3.34 -15.16
CA SER A 134 -3.46 3.11 -13.83
C SER A 134 -4.53 2.72 -12.81
N ILE A 135 -4.15 1.83 -11.91
CA ILE A 135 -4.89 1.52 -10.68
C ILE A 135 -3.99 1.96 -9.53
N ARG A 136 -4.50 2.84 -8.66
CA ARG A 136 -3.77 3.36 -7.51
C ARG A 136 -4.58 3.18 -6.24
N LEU A 137 -3.87 3.07 -5.13
CA LEU A 137 -4.46 3.01 -3.79
C LEU A 137 -4.21 4.35 -3.09
N ARG A 138 -5.19 4.85 -2.34
CA ARG A 138 -5.08 6.11 -1.58
C ARG A 138 -5.92 6.05 -0.32
N LYS A 139 -5.58 6.87 0.66
CA LYS A 139 -6.49 7.14 1.79
C LYS A 139 -7.66 8.00 1.31
N LEU A 140 -8.79 7.88 2.00
CA LEU A 140 -9.97 8.72 1.82
C LEU A 140 -9.60 10.21 1.99
N TYR A 141 -8.97 10.52 3.13
CA TYR A 141 -8.40 11.83 3.40
C TYR A 141 -6.92 11.86 3.05
N LEU A 142 -6.55 12.78 2.16
CA LEU A 142 -5.17 12.94 1.72
C LEU A 142 -4.33 13.69 2.74
N ASP A 143 -4.93 14.66 3.44
CA ASP A 143 -4.23 15.42 4.46
C ASP A 143 -4.10 14.59 5.75
N PRO A 144 -2.87 14.41 6.29
CA PRO A 144 -2.61 13.80 7.60
C PRO A 144 -3.46 14.37 8.74
N ASN A 145 -3.70 15.69 8.74
CA ASN A 145 -4.48 16.34 9.78
C ASN A 145 -5.97 16.00 9.66
N GLU A 146 -6.48 15.88 8.44
CA GLU A 146 -7.85 15.40 8.20
C GLU A 146 -8.00 13.94 8.61
N ARG A 147 -7.05 13.07 8.27
CA ARG A 147 -7.05 11.68 8.75
C ARG A 147 -7.07 11.58 10.26
N LYS A 148 -6.22 12.34 10.95
CA LYS A 148 -6.20 12.35 12.42
C LYS A 148 -7.54 12.78 13.00
N ARG A 149 -8.18 13.80 12.43
CA ARG A 149 -9.52 14.25 12.85
C ARG A 149 -10.58 13.18 12.60
N TYR A 150 -10.56 12.55 11.43
CA TYR A 150 -11.50 11.48 11.07
C TYR A 150 -11.36 10.28 12.01
N ASN A 151 -10.13 9.82 12.26
CA ASN A 151 -9.88 8.70 13.16
C ASN A 151 -10.34 9.01 14.59
N LEU A 152 -10.14 10.24 15.08
CA LEU A 152 -10.62 10.66 16.40
C LEU A 152 -12.15 10.69 16.48
N MET A 153 -12.83 11.14 15.42
CA MET A 153 -14.30 11.11 15.34
C MET A 153 -14.83 9.68 15.34
N LYS A 154 -14.24 8.78 14.56
CA LYS A 154 -14.64 7.36 14.49
C LYS A 154 -14.50 6.67 15.85
N MET A 155 -13.39 6.90 16.56
CA MET A 155 -13.19 6.34 17.91
C MET A 155 -14.29 6.79 18.89
N ASN A 156 -14.72 8.05 18.82
CA ASN A 156 -15.76 8.58 19.70
C ASN A 156 -17.18 8.06 19.36
N GLU A 157 -17.40 7.52 18.16
CA GLU A 157 -18.70 6.93 17.77
C GLU A 157 -18.81 5.44 18.15
N GLU A 158 -17.67 4.77 18.40
CA GLU A 158 -17.58 3.36 18.77
C GLU A 158 -17.61 3.14 20.30
N ASP A 159 -17.40 4.21 21.11
CA ASP A 159 -17.49 4.25 22.58
C ASP A 159 -18.92 4.56 23.08
#